data_AF-A0A123SWE0-F1
#
_entry.id   AF-A0A123SWE0-F1
#
_cell.length_a   1.000
_cell.length_b   1.000
_cell.length_c   1.000
_cell.angle_alpha   90.00
_cell.angle_beta   90.00
_cell.angle_gamma   90.00
#
_symmetry.space_group_name_H-M   'P 1'
#
loop_
_entity.id
_entity.type
_entity.pdbx_description
1 polymer ?
#
loop_
_entity_poly.entity_id
_entity_poly.type
_entity_poly.pdbx_seq_one_letter_code
_entity_poly.pdbx_strand_id
1 'polypeptide(L)' 'MKLTERLVATGYLLLSGPRITGDGYYESCVLGFDDIQIELTV' A
#
# COMPACT_ATOMS: atom_id res chain seq x y z
N MET A 1 -6.93 5.11 0.29
CA MET A 1 -6.96 4.38 1.59
C MET A 1 -7.73 3.06 1.52
N LYS A 2 -9.00 3.04 1.10
CA LYS A 2 -9.85 1.82 1.06
C LYS A 2 -9.22 0.58 0.41
N LEU A 3 -8.40 0.73 -0.65
CA LEU A 3 -7.71 -0.42 -1.26
C LEU A 3 -6.65 -1.00 -0.32
N THR A 4 -5.78 -0.17 0.23
CA THR A 4 -4.75 -0.58 1.19
C THR A 4 -5.35 -1.19 2.44
N GLU A 5 -6.43 -0.62 2.98
CA GLU A 5 -7.18 -1.20 4.10
C GLU A 5 -7.69 -2.60 3.77
N ARG A 6 -8.25 -2.81 2.57
CA ARG A 6 -8.71 -4.12 2.12
C ARG A 6 -7.55 -5.11 2.01
N LEU A 7 -6.41 -4.70 1.46
CA LEU A 7 -5.23 -5.56 1.33
C LEU A 7 -4.72 -6.01 2.70
N VAL A 8 -4.58 -5.07 3.64
CA VAL A 8 -4.18 -5.39 5.03
C VAL A 8 -5.20 -6.31 5.71
N ALA A 9 -6.50 -6.03 5.57
CA ALA A 9 -7.56 -6.88 6.12
C ALA A 9 -7.56 -8.30 5.54
N THR A 10 -7.06 -8.48 4.31
CA THR A 10 -6.89 -9.80 3.68
C THR A 10 -5.54 -10.47 3.98
N GLY A 11 -4.69 -9.86 4.81
CA GLY A 11 -3.45 -10.48 5.31
C GLY A 11 -2.17 -10.07 4.57
N TYR A 12 -2.24 -9.12 3.64
CA TYR A 12 -1.02 -8.56 3.03
C TYR A 12 -0.30 -7.65 4.02
N LEU A 13 1.02 -7.80 4.12
CA LEU A 13 1.83 -6.98 5.02
C LEU A 13 1.98 -5.57 4.44
N LEU A 14 1.62 -4.55 5.22
CA LEU A 14 1.89 -3.16 4.88
C LEU A 14 3.35 -2.83 5.18
N LEU A 15 4.11 -2.43 4.16
CA LEU A 15 5.51 -2.05 4.29
C LEU A 15 5.67 -0.54 4.45
N SER A 16 4.83 0.27 3.79
CA SER A 16 4.94 1.72 3.80
C SER A 16 3.61 2.41 3.48
N GLY A 17 3.40 3.63 4.01
CA GLY A 17 2.12 4.33 3.93
C GLY A 17 1.09 3.72 4.88
N PRO A 18 -0.23 3.90 4.65
CA PRO A 18 -0.87 4.79 3.67
C PRO A 18 -0.62 6.28 3.97
N ARG A 19 -0.30 7.09 2.96
CA ARG A 19 -0.11 8.54 3.13
C ARG A 19 -0.51 9.33 1.89
N ILE A 20 -0.61 10.65 2.05
CA ILE A 20 -0.70 11.61 0.95
C ILE A 20 0.64 12.32 0.82
N THR A 21 1.18 12.42 -0.38
CA THR A 21 2.44 13.10 -0.71
C THR A 21 2.24 14.60 -0.90
N GLY A 22 3.34 15.36 -0.97
CA GLY A 22 3.30 16.83 -1.13
C GLY A 22 2.68 17.30 -2.46
N ASP A 23 2.65 16.44 -3.46
CA ASP A 23 1.98 16.63 -4.76
C ASP A 23 0.53 16.09 -4.78
N GLY A 24 0.01 15.63 -3.64
CA GLY A 24 -1.39 15.28 -3.46
C GLY A 24 -1.76 13.84 -3.83
N TYR A 25 -0.78 13.02 -4.23
CA TYR A 25 -1.00 11.61 -4.54
C TYR A 25 -1.15 10.77 -3.27
N TYR A 26 -1.98 9.75 -3.37
CA TYR A 26 -2.05 8.73 -2.34
C TYR A 26 -1.05 7.63 -2.64
N GLU A 27 -0.25 7.24 -1.64
CA GLU A 27 0.69 6.14 -1.78
C GLU A 27 0.70 5.14 -0.62
N SER A 28 0.92 3.86 -0.95
CA SER A 28 1.19 2.78 -0.01
C SER A 28 1.98 1.66 -0.69
N CYS A 29 2.78 0.93 0.08
CA CYS A 29 3.52 -0.26 -0.38
C CYS A 29 3.16 -1.46 0.49
N VAL A 30 2.86 -2.60 -0.14
CA VAL A 30 2.57 -3.88 0.52
C VAL A 30 3.52 -4.98 0.04
N LEU A 31 3.73 -6.00 0.86
CA LEU A 31 4.46 -7.21 0.48
C LEU A 31 3.51 -8.20 -0.18
N GLY A 32 3.78 -8.53 -1.45
CA GLY A 32 3.12 -9.58 -2.21
C GLY A 32 3.76 -10.96 -1.97
N PHE A 33 3.42 -11.90 -2.86
CA PHE A 33 4.04 -13.22 -2.86
C PHE A 33 5.52 -13.15 -3.28
N ASP A 34 6.30 -14.14 -2.88
CA ASP A 34 7.73 -14.25 -3.18
C ASP A 34 8.53 -12.98 -2.83
N ASP A 35 8.16 -12.32 -1.73
CA ASP A 35 8.74 -11.08 -1.22
C ASP A 35 8.75 -9.91 -2.23
N ILE A 36 7.84 -9.94 -3.20
CA ILE A 36 7.70 -8.88 -4.20
C ILE A 36 7.02 -7.67 -3.56
N GLN A 37 7.67 -6.51 -3.61
CA GLN A 37 7.06 -5.26 -3.17
C GLN A 37 6.11 -4.73 -4.25
N ILE A 38 4.90 -4.36 -3.82
CA ILE A 38 3.88 -3.76 -4.69
C ILE A 38 3.61 -2.35 -4.19
N GLU A 39 3.99 -1.37 -5.00
CA GLU A 39 3.72 0.04 -4.76
C GLU A 39 2.41 0.46 -5.45
N LEU A 40 1.57 1.17 -4.70
CA LEU A 40 0.29 1.70 -5.16
C LEU A 40 0.34 3.22 -5.06
N THR A 41 0.20 3.90 -6.20
CA THR A 41 0.10 5.36 -6.29
C THR A 41 -1.17 5.74 -7.05
N VAL A 42 -1.95 6.68 -6.52
CA VAL A 42 -3.22 7.17 -7.11
C VAL A 42 -3.30 8.67 -7.06
#